data_AF-A0A268U3M1-F1
#
_entry.id   AF-A0A268U3M1-F1
#
_cell.length_a   1.000
_cell.length_b   1.000
_cell.length_c   1.000
_cell.angle_alpha   90.00
_cell.angle_beta   90.00
_cell.angle_gamma   90.00
#
_symmetry.space_group_name_H-M   'P 1'
#
loop_
_entity.id
_entity.type
_entity.pdbx_description
1 polymer ?
#
loop_
_entity_poly.entity_id
_entity_poly.type
_entity_poly.pdbx_seq_one_letter_code
_entity_poly.pdbx_strand_id
1 'polypeptide(L)' 'MEKIYMKLQDILDTESINDTDVLEDFEDWDSLSIITLITFLDKEYNIVLYTNEIKSAKTIGDLLQIIQKKKQ' A
#
# COMPACT_ATOMS: atom_id res chain seq x y z
N MET A 1 4.31 8.68 7.95
CA MET A 1 3.31 8.41 6.90
C MET A 1 3.86 8.77 5.54
N GLU A 2 4.56 9.90 5.40
CA GLU A 2 5.06 10.43 4.13
C GLU A 2 5.81 9.41 3.26
N LYS A 3 6.69 8.58 3.85
CA LYS A 3 7.41 7.53 3.10
C LYS A 3 6.49 6.48 2.45
N ILE A 4 5.41 6.09 3.11
CA ILE A 4 4.47 5.09 2.60
C ILE A 4 3.66 5.69 1.45
N TYR A 5 3.19 6.93 1.59
CA TYR A 5 2.51 7.66 0.52
C TYR A 5 3.40 7.80 -0.71
N MET A 6 4.65 8.27 -0.55
CA MET A 6 5.60 8.35 -1.66
C MET A 6 5.81 6.99 -2.31
N LYS A 7 5.96 5.92 -1.52
CA LYS A 7 6.16 4.59 -2.08
C LYS A 7 4.93 4.09 -2.81
N LEU A 8 3.73 4.39 -2.33
CA LEU A 8 2.49 4.04 -3.02
C LEU A 8 2.34 4.80 -4.34
N GLN A 9 2.63 6.10 -4.34
CA GLN A 9 2.61 6.95 -5.54
C GLN A 9 3.58 6.44 -6.60
N ASP A 10 4.79 6.07 -6.18
CA ASP A 10 5.83 5.45 -7.02
C ASP A 10 5.40 4.08 -7.58
N ILE A 11 4.70 3.28 -6.77
CA ILE A 11 4.22 1.96 -7.18
C ILE A 11 3.04 2.05 -8.15
N LEU A 12 2.14 3.00 -7.92
CA LEU A 12 0.90 3.21 -8.69
C LEU A 12 1.09 4.18 -9.87
N ASP A 13 2.33 4.57 -10.17
CA ASP A 13 2.73 5.55 -11.18
C ASP A 13 1.79 6.79 -11.22
N THR A 14 1.48 7.34 -10.04
CA THR A 14 0.53 8.44 -9.92
C THR A 14 1.07 9.60 -9.10
N GLU A 15 0.80 10.82 -9.54
CA GLU A 15 1.21 12.04 -8.84
C GLU A 15 0.43 12.25 -7.53
N SER A 16 -0.78 11.70 -7.43
CA SER A 16 -1.63 11.86 -6.25
C SER A 16 -2.50 10.64 -6.02
N ILE A 17 -2.59 10.24 -4.76
CA ILE A 17 -3.52 9.20 -4.30
C ILE A 17 -4.45 9.80 -3.26
N ASN A 18 -5.74 9.50 -3.37
CA ASN A 18 -6.73 9.83 -2.35
C ASN A 18 -7.15 8.56 -1.63
N ASP A 19 -7.51 8.69 -0.36
CA ASP A 19 -7.98 7.55 0.45
C ASP A 19 -9.23 6.85 -0.12
N THR A 20 -9.98 7.56 -0.97
CA THR A 20 -11.18 7.07 -1.68
C THR A 20 -10.88 6.35 -2.99
N ASP A 21 -9.66 6.45 -3.52
CA ASP A 21 -9.29 5.80 -4.77
C ASP A 21 -9.25 4.28 -4.59
N VAL A 22 -9.79 3.56 -5.57
CA VAL A 22 -9.90 2.10 -5.56
C VAL A 22 -8.60 1.50 -6.08
N LEU A 23 -7.97 0.65 -5.27
CA LEU A 23 -6.69 0.03 -5.62
C LEU A 23 -6.80 -0.86 -6.87
N GLU A 24 -7.89 -1.61 -7.01
CA GLU A 24 -8.15 -2.46 -8.18
C GLU A 24 -8.39 -1.68 -9.48
N ASP A 25 -8.63 -0.36 -9.42
CA ASP A 25 -8.83 0.47 -10.61
C ASP A 25 -7.48 0.91 -11.24
N PHE A 26 -6.41 0.90 -10.45
CA PHE A 26 -5.07 1.20 -10.94
C PHE A 26 -4.51 -0.01 -11.69
N GLU A 27 -4.18 0.16 -12.97
CA GLU A 27 -3.55 -0.90 -13.77
C GLU A 27 -2.18 -1.31 -13.20
N ASP A 28 -1.44 -0.37 -12.62
CA ASP A 28 -0.15 -0.64 -11.97
C ASP A 28 -0.29 -1.38 -10.63
N TRP A 29 -1.50 -1.56 -10.11
CA TRP A 29 -1.73 -2.29 -8.87
C TRP A 29 -1.76 -3.81 -9.08
N ASP A 30 -0.56 -4.36 -9.22
CA ASP A 30 -0.33 -5.78 -9.44
C ASP A 30 0.27 -6.52 -8.24
N SER A 31 0.42 -7.83 -8.37
CA SER A 31 1.07 -8.66 -7.34
C SER A 31 2.51 -8.19 -7.03
N LEU A 32 3.25 -7.67 -8.02
CA LEU A 32 4.59 -7.12 -7.83
C LEU A 32 4.59 -5.83 -7.00
N SER A 33 3.65 -4.95 -7.28
CA SER A 33 3.38 -3.71 -6.55
C SER A 33 3.11 -4.00 -5.07
N ILE A 34 2.28 -5.00 -4.81
CA ILE A 34 1.98 -5.49 -3.46
C ILE A 34 3.24 -6.03 -2.76
N ILE A 35 4.02 -6.90 -3.43
CA ILE A 35 5.25 -7.48 -2.86
C ILE A 35 6.27 -6.38 -2.54
N THR A 36 6.41 -5.39 -3.42
CA THR A 36 7.32 -4.26 -3.24
C THR A 36 6.93 -3.46 -2.01
N LEU A 37 5.65 -3.17 -1.83
CA LEU A 37 5.13 -2.50 -0.65
C LEU A 37 5.38 -3.31 0.63
N ILE A 38 5.07 -4.61 0.63
CA ILE A 38 5.32 -5.49 1.79
C ILE A 38 6.79 -5.48 2.17
N THR A 39 7.68 -5.65 1.19
CA THR A 39 9.14 -5.69 1.40
C THR A 39 9.65 -4.36 1.94
N PHE A 40 9.10 -3.24 1.45
CA PHE A 40 9.44 -1.91 1.93
C PHE A 40 9.03 -1.73 3.41
N LEU A 41 7.81 -2.14 3.76
CA LEU A 41 7.30 -2.05 5.13
C LEU A 41 8.04 -2.97 6.10
N ASP A 42 8.40 -4.18 5.66
CA ASP A 42 9.21 -5.12 6.43
C ASP A 42 10.61 -4.56 6.71
N LYS A 43 11.26 -3.97 5.70
CA LYS A 43 12.62 -3.41 5.87
C LYS A 43 12.63 -2.11 6.66
N GLU A 44 11.74 -1.17 6.37
CA GLU A 44 11.74 0.17 6.99
C GLU A 44 11.06 0.19 8.36
N TYR A 45 10.04 -0.66 8.56
CA TYR A 45 9.19 -0.62 9.75
C TYR A 45 9.10 -1.97 10.48
N ASN A 46 9.71 -3.04 9.97
CA ASN A 46 9.56 -4.40 10.50
C ASN A 46 8.10 -4.88 10.56
N ILE A 47 7.28 -4.35 9.66
CA ILE A 47 5.86 -4.70 9.52
C ILE A 47 5.72 -5.73 8.41
N VAL A 48 5.31 -6.94 8.78
CA VAL A 48 4.98 -7.99 7.82
C VAL A 48 3.50 -7.88 7.46
N LEU A 49 3.22 -7.49 6.22
CA LEU A 49 1.89 -7.56 5.63
C LEU A 49 1.79 -8.74 4.68
N TYR A 50 0.58 -9.28 4.60
CA TYR A 50 0.28 -10.35 3.66
C TYR A 50 -0.54 -9.82 2.49
N THR A 51 -0.34 -10.41 1.32
CA THR A 51 -1.09 -10.12 0.10
C THR A 51 -2.60 -10.26 0.29
N ASN A 52 -3.07 -11.14 1.18
CA ASN A 52 -4.50 -11.29 1.49
C ASN A 52 -5.06 -10.10 2.29
N GLU A 53 -4.30 -9.52 3.23
CA GLU A 53 -4.72 -8.32 3.96
C GLU A 53 -4.78 -7.12 3.01
N ILE A 54 -3.78 -7.01 2.14
CA ILE A 54 -3.71 -5.95 1.13
C ILE A 54 -4.82 -6.11 0.08
N LYS A 55 -5.09 -7.32 -0.40
CA LYS A 55 -6.22 -7.61 -1.30
C LYS A 55 -7.59 -7.44 -0.63
N SER A 56 -7.64 -7.49 0.70
CA SER A 56 -8.86 -7.15 1.43
C SER A 56 -9.11 -5.64 1.46
N ALA A 57 -8.06 -4.83 1.25
CA ALA A 57 -8.18 -3.40 1.12
C ALA A 57 -8.72 -3.03 -0.26
N LYS A 58 -9.88 -2.39 -0.29
CA LYS A 58 -10.50 -1.92 -1.53
C LYS A 58 -9.95 -0.59 -2.00
N THR A 59 -9.64 0.29 -1.05
CA THR A 59 -9.16 1.64 -1.32
C THR A 59 -7.80 1.89 -0.70
N ILE A 60 -7.13 2.92 -1.20
CA ILE A 60 -5.86 3.43 -0.66
C ILE A 60 -5.97 3.68 0.85
N GLY A 61 -7.07 4.29 1.30
CA GLY A 61 -7.28 4.60 2.71
C GLY A 61 -7.38 3.35 3.58
N ASP A 62 -8.02 2.30 3.09
CA ASP A 62 -8.14 1.02 3.81
C ASP A 62 -6.76 0.34 3.95
N LEU A 63 -5.97 0.36 2.87
CA LEU A 63 -4.60 -0.14 2.87
C LEU A 63 -3.73 0.61 3.89
N LEU A 64 -3.80 1.95 3.88
CA LEU A 64 -3.08 2.78 4.84
C LEU A 64 -3.53 2.51 6.27
N GLN A 65 -4.82 2.35 6.53
CA GLN A 65 -5.35 1.96 7.84
C GLN A 65 -4.78 0.63 8.32
N ILE A 66 -4.69 -0.39 7.46
CA ILE A 66 -4.10 -1.70 7.80
C ILE A 66 -2.63 -1.53 8.18
N ILE A 67 -1.85 -0.79 7.37
CA ILE A 67 -0.44 -0.53 7.65
C ILE A 67 -0.28 0.21 8.99
N GLN A 68 -1.11 1.21 9.26
CA GLN A 68 -1.08 1.97 10.51
C GLN A 68 -1.40 1.09 11.73
N LYS A 69 -2.43 0.24 11.63
CA LYS A 69 -2.79 -0.68 12.72
C LYS A 69 -1.66 -1.65 13.07
N LYS A 70 -0.87 -2.09 12.09
CA LYS A 70 0.26 -3.01 12.30
C LYS A 70 1.52 -2.32 12.83
N LYS A 71 1.63 -1.00 12.63
CA LYS A 71 2.74 -0.19 13.17
C LYS A 71 2.62 0.06 14.68
N GLN A 72 1.43 -0.16 15.25
CA GLN A 72 1.10 0.17 16.64
C GLN A 72 1.78 -0.76 17.65
#